data_AF-A0A8H7TN69-F1
#
_entry.id   AF-A0A8H7TN69-F1
#
_cell.length_a   1.000
_cell.length_b   1.000
_cell.length_c   1.000
_cell.angle_alpha   90.00
_cell.angle_beta   90.00
_cell.angle_gamma   90.00
#
_symmetry.space_group_name_H-M   'P 1'
#
loop_
_entity.id
_entity.type
_entity.pdbx_description
1 polymer ?
#
loop_
_entity_poly.entity_id
_entity_poly.type
_entity_poly.pdbx_seq_one_letter_code
_entity_poly.pdbx_strand_id
1 'polypeptide(L)'
;MALAYSQATLDQIPSKGYLWFQDHPIVFCGDNSPSCTYIFHEKNAQLAADPGAIPVQSTTNRSVEIMSRCNSYPVIRGANGTMTNITITAESKDTIITLPTAPGPDQSTFMTRYDQECGPNCRIMSVFEVSADTSWYYSCTTWQGPVKNATLPQHEIAENVTYLATTAIGLQGFASSSSGNTEQEIDPMKSLQYKVYPSATVPGKPANGSTRVMEGLLSRFAIGVIAMAAESNSGITLDGRAPQIGQKLGVEHWNLIHMTFALTAGLQLILAIGVTLVAERVIVPDGGPISEAQIFRAMTSDRGVHAIGSGWRYRFDPVGTDGLYDLYMEEKGAKGSQSDSEEGPSPSRVVEATPSEPPRPRGNTNIGH
;
A
#
# COMPACT_ATOMS: atom_id res chain seq x y z
N MET A 1 -4.19 -2.71 -28.65
CA MET A 1 -5.08 -3.13 -27.54
C MET A 1 -5.41 -1.95 -26.61
N ALA A 2 -5.80 -0.79 -27.14
CA ALA A 2 -6.06 0.39 -26.31
C ALA A 2 -7.37 0.32 -25.49
N LEU A 3 -8.27 -0.60 -25.85
CA LEU A 3 -9.54 -0.83 -25.16
C LEU A 3 -9.53 -2.13 -24.32
N ALA A 4 -8.36 -2.64 -23.95
CA ALA A 4 -8.23 -3.93 -23.26
C ALA A 4 -8.40 -3.82 -21.73
N TYR A 5 -8.18 -2.65 -21.14
CA TYR A 5 -8.33 -2.46 -19.70
C TYR A 5 -9.78 -2.21 -19.29
N SER A 6 -10.10 -2.62 -18.06
CA SER A 6 -11.37 -2.26 -17.42
C SER A 6 -11.49 -0.75 -17.31
N GLN A 7 -12.65 -0.25 -17.68
CA GLN A 7 -13.00 1.17 -17.64
C GLN A 7 -14.07 1.37 -16.58
N ALA A 8 -14.00 2.51 -15.90
CA ALA A 8 -14.96 2.92 -14.89
C ALA A 8 -15.43 4.35 -15.14
N THR A 9 -16.45 4.77 -14.40
CA THR A 9 -16.96 6.13 -14.45
C THR A 9 -16.13 7.06 -13.57
N LEU A 10 -16.20 8.38 -13.81
CA LEU A 10 -15.36 9.37 -13.11
C LEU A 10 -15.62 9.44 -11.59
N ASP A 11 -16.79 9.03 -11.13
CA ASP A 11 -17.16 8.92 -9.70
C ASP A 11 -16.50 7.74 -8.98
N GLN A 12 -15.98 6.77 -9.74
CA GLN A 12 -15.31 5.58 -9.22
C GLN A 12 -13.79 5.74 -9.13
N ILE A 13 -13.27 6.95 -9.34
CA ILE A 13 -11.83 7.22 -9.21
C ILE A 13 -11.39 6.94 -7.76
N PRO A 14 -10.44 6.02 -7.56
CA PRO A 14 -10.00 5.65 -6.21
C PRO A 14 -9.24 6.80 -5.53
N SER A 15 -9.37 6.87 -4.21
CA SER A 15 -8.60 7.81 -3.40
C SER A 15 -7.11 7.45 -3.37
N LYS A 16 -6.25 8.44 -3.15
CA LYS A 16 -4.81 8.24 -2.94
C LYS A 16 -4.55 7.16 -1.88
N GLY A 17 -3.63 6.24 -2.17
CA GLY A 17 -3.25 5.15 -1.28
C GLY A 17 -4.12 3.91 -1.37
N TYR A 18 -5.15 3.90 -2.24
CA TYR A 18 -5.93 2.71 -2.53
C TYR A 18 -5.05 1.64 -3.19
N LEU A 19 -5.14 0.40 -2.70
CA LEU A 19 -4.41 -0.73 -3.25
C LEU A 19 -4.91 -1.06 -4.65
N TRP A 20 -3.98 -1.20 -5.59
CA TRP A 20 -4.30 -1.51 -6.96
C TRP A 20 -4.00 -2.97 -7.28
N PHE A 21 -4.93 -3.61 -8.00
CA PHE A 21 -4.86 -4.97 -8.51
C PHE A 21 -5.20 -4.95 -10.00
N GLN A 22 -4.81 -5.99 -10.74
CA GLN A 22 -4.95 -6.01 -12.21
C GLN A 22 -6.39 -5.99 -12.73
N ASP A 23 -7.37 -6.37 -11.90
CA ASP A 23 -8.79 -6.32 -12.21
C ASP A 23 -9.40 -4.92 -12.01
N HIS A 24 -8.74 -4.05 -11.25
CA HIS A 24 -9.21 -2.70 -11.02
C HIS A 24 -9.11 -1.82 -12.27
N PRO A 25 -10.11 -0.95 -12.52
CA PRO A 25 -10.08 -0.01 -13.62
C PRO A 25 -8.96 1.01 -13.44
N ILE A 26 -8.26 1.30 -14.54
CA ILE A 26 -7.18 2.31 -14.58
C ILE A 26 -7.54 3.52 -15.45
N VAL A 27 -8.54 3.35 -16.31
CA VAL A 27 -9.09 4.40 -17.17
C VAL A 27 -10.50 4.74 -16.69
N PHE A 28 -10.74 6.03 -16.48
CA PHE A 28 -12.01 6.55 -15.98
C PHE A 28 -12.59 7.52 -17.00
N CYS A 29 -13.74 7.18 -17.56
CA CYS A 29 -14.43 7.97 -18.56
C CYS A 29 -15.88 8.17 -18.15
N GLY A 30 -16.39 9.40 -18.25
CA GLY A 30 -17.81 9.64 -18.02
C GLY A 30 -18.68 9.04 -19.13
N ASP A 31 -19.91 8.67 -18.79
CA ASP A 31 -20.90 8.29 -19.80
C ASP A 31 -21.20 9.49 -20.68
N ASN A 32 -20.71 9.41 -21.91
CA ASN A 32 -20.78 10.49 -22.90
C ASN A 32 -19.99 11.75 -22.48
N SER A 33 -18.90 11.61 -21.71
CA SER A 33 -17.91 12.68 -21.56
C SER A 33 -16.96 12.68 -22.77
N PRO A 34 -16.62 13.84 -23.34
CA PRO A 34 -15.56 13.96 -24.33
C PRO A 34 -14.16 13.84 -23.68
N SER A 35 -14.08 13.61 -22.37
CA SER A 35 -12.82 13.43 -21.65
C SER A 35 -12.75 12.12 -20.86
N CYS A 36 -11.53 11.61 -20.78
CA CYS A 36 -11.15 10.43 -20.03
C CYS A 36 -9.89 10.69 -19.23
N THR A 37 -9.80 10.10 -18.06
CA THR A 37 -8.70 10.27 -17.11
C THR A 37 -8.01 8.94 -16.85
N TYR A 38 -6.67 8.95 -16.84
CA TYR A 38 -5.85 7.86 -16.33
C TYR A 38 -5.26 8.27 -14.98
N ILE A 39 -5.27 7.35 -14.02
CA ILE A 39 -4.70 7.55 -12.70
C ILE A 39 -3.40 6.77 -12.60
N PHE A 40 -2.33 7.41 -12.17
CA PHE A 40 -1.04 6.74 -12.05
C PHE A 40 -0.97 5.90 -10.77
N HIS A 41 -0.29 4.76 -10.88
CA HIS A 41 0.00 3.89 -9.76
C HIS A 41 1.50 3.80 -9.55
N GLU A 42 1.93 3.65 -8.30
CA GLU A 42 3.32 3.50 -7.94
C GLU A 42 3.52 2.24 -7.11
N LYS A 43 4.71 1.65 -7.24
CA LYS A 43 5.15 0.48 -6.49
C LYS A 43 6.42 0.81 -5.73
N ASN A 44 6.64 0.10 -4.63
CA ASN A 44 7.89 0.20 -3.90
C ASN A 44 8.96 -0.66 -4.57
N ALA A 45 10.03 -0.03 -5.07
CA ALA A 45 11.09 -0.72 -5.78
C ALA A 45 11.85 -1.74 -4.93
N GLN A 46 11.98 -1.52 -3.61
CA GLN A 46 12.66 -2.45 -2.70
C GLN A 46 11.81 -3.71 -2.49
N LEU A 47 10.51 -3.54 -2.23
CA LEU A 47 9.58 -4.67 -2.10
C LEU A 47 9.41 -5.42 -3.43
N ALA A 48 9.46 -4.72 -4.56
CA ALA A 48 9.36 -5.35 -5.88
C ALA A 48 10.60 -6.18 -6.26
N ALA A 49 11.75 -5.90 -5.64
CA ALA A 49 13.00 -6.63 -5.88
C ALA A 49 13.19 -7.84 -4.96
N ASP A 50 12.44 -7.93 -3.86
CA ASP A 50 12.49 -9.03 -2.90
C ASP A 50 11.55 -10.18 -3.33
N PRO A 51 12.08 -11.38 -3.64
CA PRO A 51 11.26 -12.54 -4.02
C PRO A 51 10.29 -13.03 -2.93
N GLY A 52 10.56 -12.71 -1.66
CA GLY A 52 9.72 -13.10 -0.53
C GLY A 52 8.65 -12.06 -0.16
N ALA A 53 8.68 -10.88 -0.76
CA ALA A 53 7.76 -9.79 -0.47
C ALA A 53 6.55 -9.79 -1.40
N ILE A 54 5.40 -9.35 -0.89
CA ILE A 54 4.22 -9.11 -1.71
C ILE A 54 4.40 -7.76 -2.41
N PRO A 55 4.49 -7.70 -3.76
CA PRO A 55 4.63 -6.43 -4.46
C PRO A 55 3.32 -5.63 -4.29
N VAL A 56 3.43 -4.46 -3.68
CA VAL A 56 2.31 -3.57 -3.49
C VAL A 56 2.37 -2.40 -4.46
N GLN A 57 1.27 -2.23 -5.18
CA GLN A 57 1.01 -1.10 -6.04
C GLN A 57 -0.15 -0.31 -5.46
N SER A 58 0.01 1.01 -5.43
CA SER A 58 -0.98 1.90 -4.86
C SER A 58 -1.30 3.05 -5.80
N THR A 59 -2.55 3.48 -5.76
CA THR A 59 -3.05 4.63 -6.51
C THR A 59 -2.43 5.92 -5.97
N THR A 60 -1.83 6.72 -6.84
CA THR A 60 -1.28 8.02 -6.48
C THR A 60 -2.32 9.14 -6.65
N ASN A 61 -1.98 10.36 -6.26
CA ASN A 61 -2.77 11.54 -6.60
C ASN A 61 -2.40 12.13 -7.98
N ARG A 62 -1.59 11.44 -8.79
CA ARG A 62 -1.23 11.90 -10.13
C ARG A 62 -2.25 11.36 -11.13
N SER A 63 -2.66 12.23 -12.05
CA SER A 63 -3.63 11.88 -13.09
C SER A 63 -3.38 12.66 -14.36
N VAL A 64 -3.67 12.06 -15.50
CA VAL A 64 -3.67 12.75 -16.80
C VAL A 64 -5.05 12.64 -17.44
N GLU A 65 -5.48 13.70 -18.07
CA GLU A 65 -6.76 13.77 -18.78
C GLU A 65 -6.50 13.90 -20.28
N ILE A 66 -7.23 13.14 -21.09
CA ILE A 66 -7.33 13.34 -22.54
C ILE A 66 -8.76 13.79 -22.86
N MET A 67 -8.86 14.76 -23.75
CA MET A 67 -10.12 15.25 -24.29
C MET A 67 -10.06 15.25 -25.81
N SER A 68 -11.19 14.95 -26.45
CA SER A 68 -11.36 15.11 -27.90
C SER A 68 -12.55 16.01 -28.20
N ARG A 69 -12.48 16.81 -29.26
CA ARG A 69 -13.65 17.49 -29.84
C ARG A 69 -13.70 17.26 -31.33
N CYS A 70 -14.90 17.03 -31.84
CA CYS A 70 -15.12 16.72 -33.23
C CYS A 70 -16.17 17.65 -33.84
N ASN A 71 -15.93 18.03 -35.09
CA ASN A 71 -16.97 18.56 -35.97
C ASN A 71 -17.40 17.44 -36.91
N SER A 72 -18.70 17.29 -37.15
CA SER A 72 -19.25 16.32 -38.09
C SER A 72 -19.80 17.02 -39.33
N TYR A 73 -19.57 16.42 -40.49
CA TYR A 73 -19.98 16.93 -41.80
C TYR A 73 -20.65 15.82 -42.58
N PRO A 74 -21.87 16.05 -43.13
CA PRO A 74 -22.55 15.06 -43.94
C PRO A 74 -21.81 14.85 -45.27
N VAL A 75 -21.73 13.61 -45.73
CA VAL A 75 -21.10 13.24 -47.00
C VAL A 75 -22.17 13.15 -48.08
N ILE A 76 -22.11 14.05 -49.06
CA ILE A 76 -23.10 14.14 -50.16
C ILE A 76 -22.68 13.35 -51.41
N ARG A 77 -21.39 13.04 -51.56
CA ARG A 77 -20.86 12.22 -52.66
C ARG A 77 -19.79 11.25 -52.15
N GLY A 78 -19.82 10.02 -52.65
CA GLY A 78 -18.92 8.94 -52.22
C GLY A 78 -19.32 8.28 -50.89
N ALA A 79 -20.55 8.52 -50.43
CA ALA A 79 -21.07 7.99 -49.16
C ALA A 79 -21.07 6.46 -49.08
N ASN A 80 -21.11 5.75 -50.21
CA ASN A 80 -21.09 4.29 -50.27
C ASN A 80 -19.70 3.66 -50.05
N GLY A 81 -18.66 4.47 -49.85
CA GLY A 81 -17.29 4.00 -49.61
C GLY A 81 -16.57 3.42 -50.82
N THR A 82 -17.11 3.53 -52.04
CA THR A 82 -16.49 2.96 -53.26
C THR A 82 -15.57 3.95 -53.98
N MET A 83 -15.46 5.18 -53.50
CA MET A 83 -14.68 6.25 -54.12
C MET A 83 -13.62 6.74 -53.13
N THR A 84 -12.47 7.16 -53.64
CA THR A 84 -11.44 7.83 -52.84
C THR A 84 -11.70 9.32 -52.68
N ASN A 85 -12.44 9.94 -53.60
CA ASN A 85 -12.84 11.34 -53.47
C ASN A 85 -14.27 11.42 -52.95
N ILE A 86 -14.42 11.98 -51.76
CA ILE A 86 -15.72 12.25 -51.14
C ILE A 86 -15.99 13.75 -51.17
N THR A 87 -17.27 14.13 -51.18
CA THR A 87 -17.68 15.53 -51.06
C THR A 87 -18.48 15.69 -49.78
N ILE A 88 -18.06 16.63 -48.95
CA ILE A 88 -18.71 17.00 -47.70
C ILE A 88 -19.30 18.38 -47.82
N THR A 89 -20.37 18.66 -47.08
CA THR A 89 -20.90 20.01 -46.94
C THR A 89 -20.40 20.59 -45.62
N ALA A 90 -19.43 21.51 -45.70
CA ALA A 90 -18.87 22.23 -44.57
C ALA A 90 -19.22 23.72 -44.69
N GLU A 91 -19.82 24.31 -43.66
CA GLU A 91 -20.13 25.75 -43.62
C GLU A 91 -20.91 26.27 -44.85
N SER A 92 -21.83 25.45 -45.39
CA SER A 92 -22.61 25.72 -46.61
C SER A 92 -21.80 25.72 -47.92
N LYS A 93 -20.58 25.17 -47.92
CA LYS A 93 -19.75 24.97 -49.10
C LYS A 93 -19.39 23.49 -49.27
N ASP A 94 -19.49 23.02 -50.50
CA ASP A 94 -19.06 21.68 -50.86
C ASP A 94 -17.53 21.63 -50.96
N THR A 95 -16.94 20.74 -50.17
CA THR A 95 -15.49 20.52 -50.11
C THR A 95 -15.17 19.09 -50.49
N ILE A 96 -14.17 18.92 -51.36
CA ILE A 96 -13.71 17.59 -51.79
C ILE A 96 -12.59 17.15 -50.85
N ILE A 97 -12.73 15.95 -50.28
CA ILE A 97 -11.72 15.31 -49.46
C ILE A 97 -11.23 14.05 -50.19
N THR A 98 -9.91 13.93 -50.33
CA THR A 98 -9.27 12.75 -50.93
C THR A 98 -8.84 11.79 -49.82
N LEU A 99 -9.37 10.58 -49.89
CA LEU A 99 -9.07 9.45 -49.02
C LEU A 99 -7.88 8.65 -49.59
N PRO A 100 -7.11 7.97 -48.73
CA PRO A 100 -5.98 7.16 -49.17
C PRO A 100 -6.40 5.88 -49.90
N THR A 101 -7.59 5.37 -49.59
CA THR A 101 -8.17 4.19 -50.22
C THR A 101 -9.69 4.27 -50.17
N ALA A 102 -10.36 3.49 -51.02
CA ALA A 102 -11.80 3.29 -50.94
C ALA A 102 -12.08 2.26 -49.82
N PRO A 103 -12.73 2.65 -48.71
CA PRO A 103 -12.87 1.75 -47.56
C PRO A 103 -13.88 0.61 -47.78
N GLY A 104 -14.80 0.77 -48.73
CA GLY A 104 -15.93 -0.15 -48.90
C GLY A 104 -17.09 0.14 -47.94
N PRO A 105 -18.17 -0.66 -48.01
CA PRO A 105 -19.40 -0.44 -47.25
C PRO A 105 -19.24 -0.82 -45.77
N ASP A 106 -19.94 -0.10 -44.89
CA ASP A 106 -20.04 -0.35 -43.45
C ASP A 106 -18.69 -0.41 -42.72
N GLN A 107 -17.81 0.55 -42.99
CA GLN A 107 -16.49 0.68 -42.36
C GLN A 107 -16.20 2.14 -42.00
N SER A 108 -15.40 2.31 -40.94
CA SER A 108 -14.89 3.63 -40.54
C SER A 108 -13.39 3.70 -40.76
N THR A 109 -12.93 4.75 -41.44
CA THR A 109 -11.52 5.00 -41.74
C THR A 109 -11.01 6.14 -40.89
N PHE A 110 -10.08 5.84 -39.99
CA PHE A 110 -9.41 6.83 -39.14
C PHE A 110 -8.12 7.25 -39.81
N MET A 111 -7.87 8.54 -39.89
CA MET A 111 -6.81 9.14 -40.69
C MET A 111 -6.10 10.23 -39.89
N THR A 112 -4.79 10.15 -39.80
CA THR A 112 -3.95 11.11 -39.09
C THR A 112 -2.81 11.55 -40.00
N ARG A 113 -2.37 12.79 -39.84
CA ARG A 113 -1.23 13.33 -40.59
C ARG A 113 -0.16 13.78 -39.63
N TYR A 114 1.11 13.47 -39.94
CA TYR A 114 2.22 13.91 -39.09
C TYR A 114 2.64 15.36 -39.38
N ASP A 115 2.22 15.94 -40.50
CA ASP A 115 2.51 17.33 -40.87
C ASP A 115 1.45 18.33 -40.37
N GLN A 116 0.38 17.83 -39.73
CA GLN A 116 -0.69 18.65 -39.16
C GLN A 116 -0.67 18.59 -37.64
N GLU A 117 -0.32 19.72 -37.02
CA GLU A 117 -0.26 19.86 -35.57
C GLU A 117 -1.10 21.05 -35.10
N CYS A 118 -1.63 20.94 -33.89
CA CYS A 118 -2.44 21.97 -33.23
C CYS A 118 -1.84 22.41 -31.89
N GLY A 119 -0.54 22.14 -31.69
CA GLY A 119 0.22 22.39 -30.47
C GLY A 119 0.93 21.12 -29.94
N PRO A 120 1.84 21.26 -28.96
CA PRO A 120 2.70 20.16 -28.50
C PRO A 120 1.91 18.93 -28.01
N ASN A 121 0.84 19.15 -27.24
CA ASN A 121 0.02 18.07 -26.68
C ASN A 121 -1.29 17.83 -27.46
N CYS A 122 -1.32 18.22 -28.74
CA CYS A 122 -2.53 18.27 -29.54
C CYS A 122 -2.30 17.63 -30.90
N ARG A 123 -3.21 16.75 -31.34
CA ARG A 123 -3.19 16.21 -32.71
C ARG A 123 -4.57 16.22 -33.34
N ILE A 124 -4.58 16.40 -34.66
CA ILE A 124 -5.78 16.43 -35.49
C ILE A 124 -5.93 15.06 -36.14
N MET A 125 -7.14 14.54 -36.11
CA MET A 125 -7.49 13.29 -36.76
C MET A 125 -8.79 13.47 -37.52
N SER A 126 -8.86 12.85 -38.68
CA SER A 126 -10.08 12.79 -39.48
C SER A 126 -10.65 11.38 -39.50
N VAL A 127 -11.96 11.28 -39.56
CA VAL A 127 -12.66 9.99 -39.60
C VAL A 127 -13.67 10.04 -40.72
N PHE A 128 -13.61 9.07 -41.64
CA PHE A 128 -14.65 8.86 -42.62
C PHE A 128 -15.46 7.62 -42.24
N GLU A 129 -16.71 7.83 -41.87
CA GLU A 129 -17.67 6.80 -41.49
C GLU A 129 -18.55 6.48 -42.68
N VAL A 130 -18.52 5.23 -43.13
CA VAL A 130 -19.44 4.67 -44.12
C VAL A 130 -20.50 3.86 -43.40
N SER A 131 -21.77 4.20 -43.61
CA SER A 131 -22.90 3.40 -43.15
C SER A 131 -23.93 3.20 -44.26
N ALA A 132 -24.78 2.18 -44.12
CA ALA A 132 -25.86 1.91 -45.06
C ALA A 132 -26.86 3.07 -45.22
N ASP A 133 -27.10 3.86 -44.17
CA ASP A 133 -28.10 4.93 -44.18
C ASP A 133 -27.49 6.30 -44.51
N THR A 134 -26.53 6.75 -43.70
CA THR A 134 -25.90 8.08 -43.82
C THR A 134 -24.43 8.03 -43.47
N SER A 135 -23.58 8.55 -44.35
CA SER A 135 -22.13 8.59 -44.15
C SER A 135 -21.68 9.98 -43.70
N TRP A 136 -20.70 9.99 -42.81
CA TRP A 136 -20.26 11.21 -42.12
C TRP A 136 -18.75 11.33 -42.16
N TYR A 137 -18.28 12.57 -42.27
CA TYR A 137 -16.88 12.91 -42.11
C TYR A 137 -16.70 13.70 -40.82
N TYR A 138 -15.75 13.30 -40.00
CA TYR A 138 -15.43 13.97 -38.76
C TYR A 138 -14.03 14.58 -38.84
N SER A 139 -13.91 15.82 -38.37
CA SER A 139 -12.62 16.45 -38.10
C SER A 139 -12.52 16.64 -36.59
N CYS A 140 -11.60 15.90 -35.99
CA CYS A 140 -11.45 15.79 -34.55
C CYS A 140 -10.09 16.32 -34.11
N THR A 141 -10.08 17.03 -33.00
CA THR A 141 -8.86 17.44 -32.32
C THR A 141 -8.81 16.75 -30.96
N THR A 142 -7.69 16.11 -30.66
CA THR A 142 -7.47 15.40 -29.39
C THR A 142 -6.32 16.07 -28.64
N TRP A 143 -6.55 16.40 -27.37
CA TRP A 143 -5.60 17.04 -26.48
C TRP A 143 -5.29 16.16 -25.29
N GLN A 144 -4.02 16.16 -24.90
CA GLN A 144 -3.59 15.69 -23.59
C GLN A 144 -3.41 16.90 -22.66
N GLY A 145 -4.11 16.88 -21.53
CA GLY A 145 -3.90 17.83 -20.44
C GLY A 145 -2.59 17.57 -19.69
N PRO A 146 -2.06 18.55 -18.96
CA PRO A 146 -0.88 18.35 -18.13
C PRO A 146 -1.13 17.29 -17.05
N VAL A 147 -0.06 16.62 -16.60
CA VAL A 147 -0.17 15.65 -15.50
C VAL A 147 -0.44 16.41 -14.19
N LYS A 148 -1.64 16.21 -13.62
CA LYS A 148 -2.01 16.82 -12.34
C LYS A 148 -1.11 16.25 -11.25
N ASN A 149 -0.64 17.12 -10.35
CA ASN A 149 0.28 16.79 -9.25
C ASN A 149 1.63 16.21 -9.71
N ALA A 150 2.11 16.53 -10.91
CA ALA A 150 3.51 16.33 -11.29
C ALA A 150 4.42 17.31 -10.52
N THR A 151 5.46 16.78 -9.88
CA THR A 151 6.44 17.55 -9.09
C THR A 151 7.85 17.44 -9.65
N LEU A 152 8.10 16.42 -10.46
CA LEU A 152 9.38 16.11 -11.07
C LEU A 152 9.18 16.00 -12.59
N PRO A 153 10.20 16.34 -13.40
CA PRO A 153 10.11 16.20 -14.86
C PRO A 153 9.76 14.79 -15.31
N GLN A 154 10.19 13.77 -14.55
CA GLN A 154 9.91 12.37 -14.84
C GLN A 154 8.45 11.97 -14.57
N HIS A 155 7.65 12.83 -13.93
CA HIS A 155 6.21 12.60 -13.74
C HIS A 155 5.40 13.03 -14.96
N GLU A 156 5.96 13.83 -15.85
CA GLU A 156 5.30 14.28 -17.08
C GLU A 156 5.33 13.20 -18.15
N ILE A 157 4.41 13.30 -19.10
CA ILE A 157 4.36 12.43 -20.27
C ILE A 157 5.16 13.07 -21.39
N ALA A 158 6.09 12.31 -21.97
CA ALA A 158 6.89 12.78 -23.08
C ALA A 158 6.04 13.03 -24.33
N GLU A 159 6.37 14.07 -25.10
CA GLU A 159 5.60 14.50 -26.28
C GLU A 159 5.45 13.40 -27.34
N ASN A 160 6.46 12.53 -27.50
CA ASN A 160 6.39 11.38 -28.40
C ASN A 160 5.30 10.37 -27.99
N VAL A 161 5.13 10.11 -26.69
CA VAL A 161 4.06 9.25 -26.16
C VAL A 161 2.71 9.92 -26.39
N THR A 162 2.64 11.23 -26.18
CA THR A 162 1.43 12.03 -26.44
C THR A 162 1.02 11.99 -27.91
N TYR A 163 1.97 12.17 -28.83
CA TYR A 163 1.77 12.05 -30.26
C TYR A 163 1.21 10.67 -30.63
N LEU A 164 1.88 9.61 -30.17
CA LEU A 164 1.46 8.24 -30.44
C LEU A 164 0.06 7.98 -29.87
N ALA A 165 -0.19 8.36 -28.61
CA ALA A 165 -1.48 8.13 -27.97
C ALA A 165 -2.64 8.84 -28.68
N THR A 166 -2.48 10.11 -29.02
CA THR A 166 -3.56 10.93 -29.62
C THR A 166 -3.90 10.54 -31.05
N THR A 167 -2.98 9.88 -31.75
CA THR A 167 -3.14 9.46 -33.17
C THR A 167 -3.30 7.95 -33.35
N ALA A 168 -3.11 7.15 -32.30
CA ALA A 168 -2.90 5.70 -32.38
C ALA A 168 -3.99 4.91 -33.12
N ILE A 169 -5.24 5.34 -33.08
CA ILE A 169 -6.35 4.66 -33.75
C ILE A 169 -6.19 4.71 -35.28
N GLY A 170 -5.53 5.73 -35.83
CA GLY A 170 -5.23 5.86 -37.26
C GLY A 170 -3.80 5.46 -37.66
N LEU A 171 -2.92 5.08 -36.73
CA LEU A 171 -1.52 4.76 -37.03
C LEU A 171 -1.38 3.35 -37.65
N GLN A 172 -0.54 3.25 -38.68
CA GLN A 172 -0.18 1.99 -39.35
C GLN A 172 1.15 1.40 -38.87
N GLY A 173 1.95 2.17 -38.12
CA GLY A 173 3.24 1.72 -37.57
C GLY A 173 4.43 1.87 -38.53
N PHE A 174 4.20 2.28 -39.78
CA PHE A 174 5.24 2.67 -40.72
C PHE A 174 4.87 4.02 -41.34
N ALA A 175 5.75 5.01 -41.20
CA ALA A 175 5.67 6.18 -42.07
C ALA A 175 6.14 5.73 -43.46
N SER A 176 5.42 6.09 -44.52
CA SER A 176 5.91 5.88 -45.88
C SER A 176 7.25 6.61 -46.02
N SER A 177 8.36 5.87 -45.98
CA SER A 177 9.69 6.45 -46.08
C SER A 177 9.84 7.03 -47.48
N SER A 178 10.14 8.31 -47.57
CA SER A 178 10.54 8.97 -48.80
C SER A 178 11.88 8.41 -49.28
N SER A 179 11.87 7.25 -49.93
CA SER A 179 12.98 6.81 -50.77
C SER A 179 12.87 7.55 -52.10
N GLY A 180 13.31 8.81 -52.12
CA GLY A 180 13.23 9.65 -53.30
C GLY A 180 13.84 11.01 -53.04
N ASN A 181 15.14 11.11 -53.26
CA ASN A 181 15.94 12.32 -53.18
C ASN A 181 15.54 13.27 -54.32
N THR A 182 14.39 13.90 -54.23
CA THR A 182 13.98 14.94 -55.18
C THR A 182 13.01 15.87 -54.48
N GLU A 183 13.43 17.13 -54.31
CA GLU A 183 12.73 18.24 -53.67
C GLU A 183 11.48 18.71 -54.46
N GLN A 184 10.85 17.84 -55.23
CA GLN A 184 9.71 18.18 -56.08
C GLN A 184 8.51 17.30 -55.70
N GLU A 185 7.45 17.97 -55.26
CA GLU A 185 6.13 17.42 -54.88
C GLU A 185 6.05 16.77 -53.47
N ILE A 186 5.68 17.61 -52.49
CA ILE A 186 5.09 17.17 -51.22
C ILE A 186 3.73 16.57 -51.57
N ASP A 187 3.71 15.29 -51.91
CA ASP A 187 2.47 14.53 -52.02
C ASP A 187 1.80 14.54 -50.64
N PRO A 188 0.63 15.19 -50.48
CA PRO A 188 -0.05 15.28 -49.19
C PRO A 188 -0.40 13.89 -48.62
N MET A 189 -0.46 12.86 -49.47
CA MET A 189 -0.71 11.47 -49.08
C MET A 189 0.50 10.80 -48.42
N LYS A 190 1.74 11.27 -48.67
CA LYS A 190 2.95 10.76 -47.99
C LYS A 190 2.93 11.03 -46.49
N SER A 191 2.23 12.08 -46.06
CA SER A 191 2.10 12.45 -44.66
C SER A 191 1.02 11.70 -43.89
N LEU A 192 0.14 11.02 -44.63
CA LEU A 192 -1.07 10.43 -44.11
C LEU A 192 -0.83 8.99 -43.65
N GLN A 193 -1.25 8.70 -42.42
CA GLN A 193 -1.46 7.35 -41.95
C GLN A 193 -2.94 7.13 -41.74
N TYR A 194 -3.42 5.91 -42.00
CA TYR A 194 -4.83 5.62 -41.86
C TYR A 194 -5.08 4.18 -41.43
N LYS A 195 -6.24 3.91 -40.84
CA LYS A 195 -6.65 2.55 -40.53
C LYS A 195 -8.14 2.40 -40.73
N VAL A 196 -8.52 1.34 -41.41
CA VAL A 196 -9.91 1.01 -41.70
C VAL A 196 -10.38 -0.04 -40.69
N TYR A 197 -11.53 0.21 -40.07
CA TYR A 197 -12.16 -0.67 -39.10
C TYR A 197 -13.57 -1.05 -39.58
N PRO A 198 -13.90 -2.35 -39.65
CA PRO A 198 -15.24 -2.77 -40.02
C PRO A 198 -16.24 -2.45 -38.90
N SER A 199 -17.50 -2.19 -39.25
CA SER A 199 -18.59 -1.85 -38.32
C SER A 199 -18.84 -2.87 -37.19
N ALA A 200 -18.40 -4.11 -37.39
CA ALA A 200 -18.42 -5.16 -36.36
C ALA A 200 -17.46 -4.91 -35.18
N THR A 201 -16.50 -3.99 -35.33
CA THR A 201 -15.56 -3.61 -34.27
C THR A 201 -16.02 -2.34 -33.56
N VAL A 202 -15.66 -2.21 -32.28
CA VAL A 202 -15.97 -1.00 -31.48
C VAL A 202 -15.58 0.31 -32.19
N PRO A 203 -14.35 0.48 -32.72
CA PRO A 203 -14.00 1.70 -33.43
C PRO A 203 -14.64 1.83 -34.81
N GLY A 204 -15.02 0.72 -35.46
CA GLY A 204 -15.65 0.77 -36.78
C GLY A 204 -17.14 1.11 -36.76
N LYS A 205 -17.79 0.98 -35.60
CA LYS A 205 -19.23 1.19 -35.43
C LYS A 205 -19.63 2.63 -35.80
N PRO A 206 -20.67 2.83 -36.62
CA PRO A 206 -21.08 4.16 -37.03
C PRO A 206 -21.61 4.98 -35.85
N ALA A 207 -21.19 6.25 -35.79
CA ALA A 207 -21.65 7.26 -34.85
C ALA A 207 -22.82 8.09 -35.41
N ASN A 208 -23.21 7.90 -36.68
CA ASN A 208 -24.38 8.52 -37.32
C ASN A 208 -24.40 10.06 -37.20
N GLY A 209 -23.24 10.70 -37.36
CA GLY A 209 -23.06 12.15 -37.26
C GLY A 209 -22.91 12.68 -35.83
N SER A 210 -23.01 11.82 -34.81
CA SER A 210 -22.85 12.21 -33.40
C SER A 210 -21.38 12.48 -33.06
N THR A 211 -21.04 13.77 -32.91
CA THR A 211 -19.70 14.19 -32.48
C THR A 211 -19.37 13.63 -31.11
N ARG A 212 -20.32 13.61 -30.18
CA ARG A 212 -20.14 13.14 -28.80
C ARG A 212 -19.69 11.68 -28.71
N VAL A 213 -20.25 10.82 -29.56
CA VAL A 213 -19.87 9.39 -29.60
C VAL A 213 -18.46 9.24 -30.15
N MET A 214 -18.13 9.98 -31.21
CA MET A 214 -16.79 9.98 -31.79
C MET A 214 -15.75 10.53 -30.81
N GLU A 215 -16.03 11.66 -30.16
CA GLU A 215 -15.17 12.27 -29.13
C GLU A 215 -14.84 11.29 -27.99
N GLY A 216 -15.88 10.63 -27.46
CA GLY A 216 -15.72 9.62 -26.42
C GLY A 216 -14.89 8.42 -26.89
N LEU A 217 -15.11 7.94 -28.12
CA LEU A 217 -14.31 6.86 -28.71
C LEU A 217 -12.83 7.25 -28.83
N LEU A 218 -12.54 8.44 -29.35
CA LEU A 218 -11.17 8.93 -29.54
C LEU A 218 -10.45 9.13 -28.21
N SER A 219 -11.13 9.73 -27.23
CA SER A 219 -10.57 9.94 -25.89
C SER A 219 -10.30 8.62 -25.18
N ARG A 220 -11.23 7.66 -25.26
CA ARG A 220 -11.06 6.30 -24.70
C ARG A 220 -9.89 5.56 -25.33
N PHE A 221 -9.77 5.64 -26.66
CA PHE A 221 -8.67 5.00 -27.36
C PHE A 221 -7.33 5.64 -26.98
N ALA A 222 -7.24 6.96 -27.01
CA ALA A 222 -6.01 7.68 -26.73
C ALA A 222 -5.54 7.50 -25.27
N ILE A 223 -6.43 7.64 -24.29
CA ILE A 223 -6.08 7.41 -22.88
C ILE A 223 -5.70 5.96 -22.62
N GLY A 224 -6.33 5.02 -23.33
CA GLY A 224 -6.01 3.60 -23.25
C GLY A 224 -4.59 3.30 -23.75
N VAL A 225 -4.09 4.03 -24.74
CA VAL A 225 -2.70 3.93 -25.17
C VAL A 225 -1.74 4.46 -24.10
N ILE A 226 -2.08 5.58 -23.43
CA ILE A 226 -1.30 6.06 -22.29
C ILE A 226 -1.27 5.02 -21.17
N ALA A 227 -2.42 4.45 -20.83
CA ALA A 227 -2.54 3.43 -19.80
C ALA A 227 -1.70 2.18 -20.14
N MET A 228 -1.79 1.69 -21.38
CA MET A 228 -0.94 0.58 -21.86
C MET A 228 0.54 0.93 -21.76
N ALA A 229 0.94 2.12 -22.21
CA ALA A 229 2.34 2.55 -22.15
C ALA A 229 2.83 2.67 -20.70
N ALA A 230 2.00 3.15 -19.77
CA ALA A 230 2.34 3.26 -18.36
C ALA A 230 2.59 1.88 -17.72
N GLU A 231 1.77 0.88 -18.05
CA GLU A 231 1.91 -0.48 -17.49
C GLU A 231 2.98 -1.32 -18.21
N SER A 232 3.22 -1.10 -19.51
CA SER A 232 4.18 -1.89 -20.29
C SER A 232 5.60 -1.36 -20.23
N ASN A 233 5.78 -0.06 -20.03
CA ASN A 233 7.12 0.54 -20.02
C ASN A 233 7.88 0.14 -18.76
N SER A 234 9.20 0.02 -18.91
CA SER A 234 10.08 -0.17 -17.76
C SER A 234 9.97 1.03 -16.83
N GLY A 235 9.50 0.78 -15.60
CA GLY A 235 9.44 1.81 -14.57
C GLY A 235 10.84 2.34 -14.21
N ILE A 236 10.89 3.59 -13.81
CA ILE A 236 12.07 4.22 -13.21
C ILE A 236 11.92 4.24 -11.68
N THR A 237 13.03 4.11 -10.97
CA THR A 237 13.04 4.26 -9.51
C THR A 237 13.39 5.70 -9.17
N LEU A 238 12.54 6.33 -8.36
CA LEU A 238 12.74 7.68 -7.87
C LEU A 238 12.76 7.66 -6.34
N ASP A 239 13.58 8.53 -5.74
CA ASP A 239 13.60 8.71 -4.30
C ASP A 239 12.31 9.40 -3.84
N GLY A 240 11.67 8.84 -2.83
CA GLY A 240 10.40 9.37 -2.34
C GLY A 240 9.74 8.49 -1.28
N ARG A 241 8.50 8.84 -0.94
CA ARG A 241 7.67 8.06 -0.03
C ARG A 241 7.00 6.93 -0.81
N ALA A 242 7.71 5.82 -0.94
CA ALA A 242 7.16 4.62 -1.56
C ALA A 242 5.98 4.07 -0.74
N PRO A 243 4.99 3.42 -1.40
CA PRO A 243 3.91 2.75 -0.68
C PRO A 243 4.47 1.65 0.22
N GLN A 244 3.93 1.55 1.43
CA GLN A 244 4.24 0.49 2.39
C GLN A 244 2.94 -0.09 2.94
N ILE A 245 2.97 -1.39 3.21
CA ILE A 245 1.85 -2.06 3.87
C ILE A 245 1.90 -1.67 5.35
N GLY A 246 0.96 -0.83 5.76
CA GLY A 246 0.68 -0.59 7.17
C GLY A 246 -0.37 -1.56 7.69
N GLN A 247 -0.19 -2.03 8.92
CA GLN A 247 -1.28 -2.71 9.64
C GLN A 247 -2.05 -1.67 10.44
N LYS A 248 -3.33 -1.48 10.13
CA LYS A 248 -4.23 -0.69 10.97
C LYS A 248 -4.98 -1.63 11.88
N LEU A 249 -4.73 -1.53 13.19
CA LEU A 249 -5.52 -2.26 14.18
C LEU A 249 -6.92 -1.63 14.25
N GLY A 250 -7.90 -2.30 13.63
CA GLY A 250 -9.32 -1.98 13.78
C GLY A 250 -9.85 -2.60 15.05
N VAL A 251 -9.92 -1.84 16.14
CA VAL A 251 -10.58 -2.29 17.36
C VAL A 251 -12.08 -2.05 17.23
N GLU A 252 -12.82 -3.09 16.89
CA GLU A 252 -14.29 -3.00 16.73
C GLU A 252 -15.01 -2.83 18.08
N HIS A 253 -14.47 -3.39 19.16
CA HIS A 253 -15.16 -3.49 20.45
C HIS A 253 -14.37 -2.84 21.59
N TRP A 254 -14.25 -1.52 21.55
CA TRP A 254 -13.62 -0.73 22.64
C TRP A 254 -14.24 -1.01 24.02
N ASN A 255 -15.54 -1.30 24.05
CA ASN A 255 -16.24 -1.61 25.29
C ASN A 255 -15.71 -2.87 25.99
N LEU A 256 -15.33 -3.92 25.24
CA LEU A 256 -14.76 -5.14 25.84
C LEU A 256 -13.38 -4.88 26.43
N ILE A 257 -12.58 -4.04 25.76
CA ILE A 257 -11.26 -3.62 26.25
C ILE A 257 -11.41 -2.81 27.55
N HIS A 258 -12.30 -1.82 27.57
CA HIS A 258 -12.54 -1.03 28.78
C HIS A 258 -13.11 -1.89 29.92
N MET A 259 -13.99 -2.85 29.62
CA MET A 259 -14.52 -3.79 30.62
C MET A 259 -13.41 -4.66 31.23
N THR A 260 -12.53 -5.23 30.41
CA THR A 260 -11.41 -6.06 30.92
C THR A 260 -10.41 -5.25 31.72
N PHE A 261 -10.09 -4.02 31.30
CA PHE A 261 -9.25 -3.11 32.08
C PHE A 261 -9.90 -2.72 33.41
N ALA A 262 -11.19 -2.38 33.42
CA ALA A 262 -11.90 -2.03 34.65
C ALA A 262 -12.01 -3.22 35.62
N LEU A 263 -12.29 -4.42 35.09
CA LEU A 263 -12.39 -5.65 35.88
C LEU A 263 -11.04 -6.01 36.51
N THR A 264 -9.96 -5.97 35.74
CA THR A 264 -8.61 -6.31 36.24
C THR A 264 -8.13 -5.31 37.28
N ALA A 265 -8.31 -4.00 37.03
CA ALA A 265 -8.00 -2.96 38.01
C ALA A 265 -8.85 -3.09 39.29
N GLY A 266 -10.15 -3.37 39.15
CA GLY A 266 -11.05 -3.60 40.28
C GLY A 266 -10.67 -4.82 41.12
N LEU A 267 -10.32 -5.94 40.48
CA LEU A 267 -9.89 -7.14 41.17
C LEU A 267 -8.57 -6.92 41.92
N GLN A 268 -7.61 -6.23 41.30
CA GLN A 268 -6.35 -5.86 41.95
C GLN A 268 -6.58 -4.96 43.17
N LEU A 269 -7.50 -3.98 43.08
CA LEU A 269 -7.87 -3.13 44.20
C LEU A 269 -8.46 -3.94 45.36
N ILE A 270 -9.37 -4.87 45.08
CA ILE A 270 -10.00 -5.73 46.10
C ILE A 270 -8.95 -6.60 46.79
N LEU A 271 -8.04 -7.22 46.04
CA LEU A 271 -6.96 -8.01 46.61
C LEU A 271 -6.02 -7.17 47.47
N ALA A 272 -5.67 -5.95 47.04
CA ALA A 272 -4.84 -5.03 47.81
C ALA A 272 -5.50 -4.66 49.15
N ILE A 273 -6.78 -4.28 49.13
CA ILE A 273 -7.56 -4.00 50.34
C ILE A 273 -7.59 -5.23 51.27
N GLY A 274 -7.83 -6.42 50.71
CA GLY A 274 -7.84 -7.67 51.48
C GLY A 274 -6.51 -7.92 52.19
N VAL A 275 -5.38 -7.71 51.51
CA VAL A 275 -4.05 -7.84 52.11
C VAL A 275 -3.84 -6.83 53.23
N THR A 276 -4.23 -5.56 53.04
CA THR A 276 -4.08 -4.53 54.09
C THR A 276 -4.89 -4.87 55.35
N LEU A 277 -6.13 -5.32 55.18
CA LEU A 277 -6.98 -5.71 56.32
C LEU A 277 -6.46 -6.95 57.05
N VAL A 278 -5.89 -7.92 56.33
CA VAL A 278 -5.24 -9.08 56.96
C VAL A 278 -3.97 -8.67 57.68
N ALA A 279 -3.17 -7.77 57.10
CA ALA A 279 -1.95 -7.25 57.72
C ALA A 279 -2.24 -6.51 59.04
N GLU A 280 -3.33 -5.74 59.13
CA GLU A 280 -3.75 -5.11 60.39
C GLU A 280 -4.21 -6.11 61.46
N ARG A 281 -4.70 -7.29 61.05
CA ARG A 281 -5.10 -8.36 61.99
C ARG A 281 -3.94 -9.23 62.44
N VAL A 282 -2.81 -9.19 61.75
CA VAL A 282 -1.60 -9.81 62.26
C VAL A 282 -1.13 -8.93 63.41
N ILE A 283 -1.50 -9.36 64.62
CA ILE A 283 -0.90 -8.86 65.85
C ILE A 283 0.58 -9.19 65.73
N VAL A 284 1.39 -8.21 65.33
CA VAL A 284 2.82 -8.27 65.53
C VAL A 284 2.98 -8.36 67.04
N PRO A 285 3.48 -9.49 67.59
CA PRO A 285 3.76 -9.57 69.01
C PRO A 285 4.62 -8.36 69.40
N ASP A 286 4.49 -7.80 70.60
CA ASP A 286 5.21 -6.59 71.05
C ASP A 286 6.76 -6.66 70.93
N GLY A 287 7.30 -7.79 70.46
CA GLY A 287 8.59 -7.90 69.79
C GLY A 287 8.63 -7.46 68.32
N GLY A 288 7.82 -6.50 67.86
CA GLY A 288 7.89 -5.95 66.49
C GLY A 288 9.25 -5.31 66.16
N PRO A 289 9.47 -4.73 64.96
CA PRO A 289 10.80 -4.36 64.40
C PRO A 289 11.66 -3.43 65.27
N ILE A 290 11.09 -2.81 66.31
CA ILE A 290 11.82 -2.08 67.35
C ILE A 290 12.59 -3.03 68.27
N SER A 291 12.08 -4.24 68.53
CA SER A 291 12.79 -5.32 69.24
C SER A 291 13.91 -5.93 68.38
N GLU A 292 13.68 -6.12 67.08
CA GLU A 292 14.74 -6.52 66.14
C GLU A 292 15.81 -5.43 66.01
N ALA A 293 15.42 -4.15 65.95
CA ALA A 293 16.36 -3.02 65.99
C ALA A 293 17.10 -2.91 67.35
N GLN A 294 16.48 -3.30 68.46
CA GLN A 294 17.14 -3.40 69.76
C GLN A 294 18.17 -4.54 69.80
N ILE A 295 17.91 -5.65 69.10
CA ILE A 295 18.89 -6.74 68.94
C ILE A 295 20.10 -6.27 68.11
N PHE A 296 19.89 -5.56 66.99
CA PHE A 296 20.99 -4.97 66.21
C PHE A 296 21.74 -3.87 66.98
N ARG A 297 21.05 -3.10 67.83
CA ARG A 297 21.65 -2.10 68.72
C ARG A 297 22.46 -2.75 69.86
N ALA A 298 22.01 -3.89 70.38
CA ALA A 298 22.74 -4.67 71.38
C ALA A 298 24.00 -5.33 70.80
N MET A 299 23.97 -5.75 69.54
CA MET A 299 25.15 -6.29 68.85
C MET A 299 26.19 -5.22 68.47
N THR A 300 25.81 -3.94 68.38
CA THR A 300 26.73 -2.83 68.05
C THR A 300 27.26 -2.10 69.28
N SER A 301 26.64 -2.29 70.45
CA SER A 301 27.10 -1.72 71.72
C SER A 301 27.98 -2.72 72.45
N ASP A 302 29.29 -2.51 72.34
CA ASP A 302 30.29 -3.24 73.12
C ASP A 302 30.04 -2.98 74.62
N ARG A 303 29.44 -3.98 75.29
CA ARG A 303 29.13 -4.11 76.74
C ARG A 303 27.71 -3.70 77.17
N GLY A 304 27.00 -4.68 77.75
CA GLY A 304 26.04 -4.43 78.84
C GLY A 304 24.70 -5.15 78.71
N VAL A 305 24.47 -6.11 79.59
CA VAL A 305 23.19 -6.81 79.82
C VAL A 305 22.04 -5.81 79.98
N HIS A 306 20.98 -5.94 79.18
CA HIS A 306 19.75 -5.16 79.34
C HIS A 306 18.57 -6.06 79.70
N ALA A 307 17.91 -5.74 80.82
CA ALA A 307 16.70 -6.40 81.28
C ALA A 307 15.48 -5.76 80.59
N ILE A 308 14.59 -6.59 80.06
CA ILE A 308 13.26 -6.17 79.62
C ILE A 308 12.29 -6.45 80.79
N GLY A 309 11.31 -5.57 80.97
CA GLY A 309 10.30 -5.68 82.02
C GLY A 309 9.59 -7.05 82.04
N SER A 310 9.24 -7.46 83.26
CA SER A 310 8.63 -8.73 83.72
C SER A 310 9.41 -10.02 83.43
N GLY A 311 10.29 -10.40 84.38
CA GLY A 311 10.64 -11.79 84.66
C GLY A 311 11.85 -12.40 83.94
N TRP A 312 12.15 -11.96 82.72
CA TRP A 312 13.12 -12.63 81.84
C TRP A 312 14.37 -11.78 81.59
N ARG A 313 15.54 -12.43 81.55
CA ARG A 313 16.81 -11.80 81.16
C ARG A 313 17.45 -12.60 80.02
N TYR A 314 17.83 -11.91 78.96
CA TYR A 314 18.66 -12.49 77.89
C TYR A 314 20.12 -12.49 78.32
N ARG A 315 20.77 -13.64 78.19
CA ARG A 315 22.24 -13.75 78.21
C ARG A 315 22.70 -14.21 76.84
N PHE A 316 23.90 -13.75 76.50
CA PHE A 316 24.64 -14.28 75.38
C PHE A 316 25.98 -14.74 75.92
N ASP A 317 26.32 -16.00 75.66
CA ASP A 317 27.65 -16.54 75.95
C ASP A 317 28.37 -16.78 74.61
N PRO A 318 29.64 -16.35 74.48
CA PRO A 318 30.41 -16.60 73.27
C PRO A 318 30.74 -18.10 73.17
N VAL A 319 30.26 -18.74 72.11
CA VAL A 319 30.59 -20.14 71.79
C VAL A 319 31.74 -20.11 70.78
N GLY A 320 32.93 -19.86 71.30
CA GLY A 320 34.17 -19.85 70.53
C GLY A 320 34.63 -18.47 70.07
N THR A 321 35.73 -18.44 69.31
CA THR A 321 36.45 -17.23 68.88
C THR A 321 35.91 -16.57 67.61
N ASP A 322 34.92 -17.19 66.97
CA ASP A 322 34.50 -16.83 65.61
C ASP A 322 33.27 -15.90 65.58
N GLY A 323 32.95 -15.26 66.72
CA GLY A 323 31.80 -14.35 66.83
C GLY A 323 30.45 -15.05 66.84
N LEU A 324 30.41 -16.36 67.11
CA LEU A 324 29.19 -17.12 67.30
C LEU A 324 28.76 -17.01 68.76
N TYR A 325 27.55 -16.53 68.99
CA TYR A 325 26.98 -16.35 70.34
C TYR A 325 25.77 -17.26 70.50
N ASP A 326 25.73 -17.99 71.61
CA ASP A 326 24.53 -18.74 71.98
C ASP A 326 23.64 -17.84 72.83
N LEU A 327 22.38 -17.77 72.44
CA LEU A 327 21.39 -16.84 72.97
C LEU A 327 20.32 -17.63 73.69
N TYR A 328 20.21 -17.44 74.99
CA TYR A 328 19.19 -18.09 75.80
C TYR A 328 18.58 -17.13 76.83
N MET A 329 17.35 -17.44 77.24
CA MET A 329 16.59 -16.66 78.22
C MET A 329 16.58 -17.38 79.57
N GLU A 330 16.88 -16.64 80.64
CA GLU A 330 16.74 -17.12 82.02
C GLU A 330 15.62 -16.37 82.76
N GLU A 331 14.79 -17.12 83.50
CA GLU A 331 13.79 -16.57 84.43
C GLU A 331 14.43 -16.23 85.80
N LYS A 332 13.89 -15.22 86.48
CA LYS A 332 14.41 -14.72 87.77
C LYS A 332 14.17 -15.70 88.95
N GLY A 333 14.96 -16.76 89.02
CA GLY A 333 15.35 -17.48 90.24
C GLY A 333 14.33 -18.40 90.91
N ALA A 334 14.47 -19.71 90.67
CA ALA A 334 14.16 -20.75 91.65
C ALA A 334 15.46 -21.49 92.02
N LYS A 335 15.83 -21.46 93.30
CA LYS A 335 16.93 -22.25 93.86
C LYS A 335 16.57 -23.75 93.83
N GLY A 336 17.50 -24.60 93.44
CA GLY A 336 17.68 -25.90 94.12
C GLY A 336 18.02 -27.11 93.28
N SER A 337 19.20 -27.66 93.59
CA SER A 337 19.57 -29.08 93.62
C SER A 337 20.14 -29.73 92.36
N GLN A 338 21.40 -30.14 92.56
CA GLN A 338 22.22 -31.07 91.80
C GLN A 338 21.75 -32.51 92.06
N SER A 339 21.73 -33.37 91.04
CA SER A 339 21.90 -34.83 91.16
C SER A 339 22.29 -35.45 89.82
N ASP A 340 23.38 -36.20 89.86
CA ASP A 340 23.97 -37.04 88.80
C ASP A 340 23.07 -38.23 88.35
N SER A 341 23.59 -38.93 87.32
CA SER A 341 23.24 -40.29 86.83
C SER A 341 22.08 -40.36 85.82
N GLU A 342 22.10 -41.13 84.72
CA GLU A 342 23.09 -41.95 84.00
C GLU A 342 22.39 -42.45 82.70
N GLU A 343 23.19 -42.81 81.69
CA GLU A 343 22.95 -43.78 80.59
C GLU A 343 21.86 -43.56 79.48
N GLY A 344 22.33 -43.65 78.22
CA GLY A 344 21.62 -43.45 76.94
C GLY A 344 20.89 -44.70 76.40
N PRO A 345 20.96 -45.08 75.09
CA PRO A 345 21.49 -44.45 73.87
C PRO A 345 20.43 -44.28 72.74
N SER A 346 20.56 -43.33 71.77
CA SER A 346 21.10 -43.43 70.39
C SER A 346 20.40 -44.46 69.46
N PRO A 347 20.43 -44.39 68.10
CA PRO A 347 21.08 -43.47 67.13
C PRO A 347 20.05 -42.98 66.05
N SER A 348 20.31 -42.23 64.97
CA SER A 348 21.38 -42.34 63.98
C SER A 348 21.43 -41.10 63.08
N ARG A 349 22.67 -40.73 62.80
CA ARG A 349 23.19 -39.69 61.90
C ARG A 349 23.35 -40.26 60.48
N VAL A 350 23.38 -39.39 59.47
CA VAL A 350 24.14 -39.41 58.18
C VAL A 350 23.41 -38.38 57.28
N VAL A 351 23.90 -37.17 56.99
CA VAL A 351 25.12 -36.68 56.29
C VAL A 351 25.12 -36.92 54.76
N GLU A 352 25.45 -35.83 54.03
CA GLU A 352 25.89 -35.73 52.62
C GLU A 352 24.84 -35.91 51.51
N ALA A 353 24.96 -35.32 50.32
CA ALA A 353 25.62 -34.14 49.76
C ALA A 353 25.19 -34.10 48.28
N THR A 354 25.05 -32.92 47.69
CA THR A 354 25.12 -32.70 46.22
C THR A 354 26.60 -32.67 45.79
N PRO A 355 27.02 -32.59 44.51
CA PRO A 355 26.34 -32.71 43.21
C PRO A 355 27.17 -33.56 42.18
N SER A 356 26.71 -33.72 40.92
CA SER A 356 27.57 -33.63 39.71
C SER A 356 26.83 -33.96 38.39
N GLU A 357 27.05 -33.10 37.41
CA GLU A 357 26.82 -33.28 35.96
C GLU A 357 28.14 -33.79 35.33
N PRO A 358 28.14 -34.72 34.34
CA PRO A 358 28.44 -34.40 32.92
C PRO A 358 27.90 -35.46 31.91
N PRO A 359 28.25 -35.49 30.60
CA PRO A 359 28.63 -34.45 29.63
C PRO A 359 27.78 -34.47 28.32
N ARG A 360 27.96 -33.45 27.45
CA ARG A 360 27.57 -33.48 26.02
C ARG A 360 28.43 -34.42 25.18
N PRO A 361 27.88 -34.94 24.07
CA PRO A 361 28.64 -35.17 22.85
C PRO A 361 28.11 -34.35 21.64
N ARG A 362 29.06 -34.00 20.75
CA ARG A 362 28.86 -33.48 19.39
C ARG A 362 28.42 -34.59 18.43
N GLY A 363 27.71 -34.25 17.35
CA GLY A 363 27.65 -35.10 16.15
C GLY A 363 26.55 -34.74 15.15
N ASN A 364 26.96 -34.23 13.99
CA ASN A 364 26.21 -33.94 12.77
C ASN A 364 25.24 -35.04 12.28
N THR A 365 24.18 -34.62 11.58
CA THR A 365 23.76 -35.23 10.30
C THR A 365 22.95 -34.26 9.42
N ASN A 366 23.32 -34.25 8.15
CA ASN A 366 22.66 -33.62 7.00
C ASN A 366 21.25 -34.16 6.74
N ILE A 367 20.32 -33.25 6.39
CA ILE A 367 19.17 -33.42 5.47
C ILE A 367 18.93 -31.99 4.94
N GLY A 368 19.02 -31.63 3.66
CA GLY A 368 18.48 -32.26 2.48
C GLY A 368 17.17 -31.57 2.10
N HIS A 369 17.23 -30.45 1.36
CA HIS A 369 16.24 -30.01 0.38
C HIS A 369 16.80 -28.90 -0.51
#